data_AF-A0A9P0YTV6-F1
#
_entry.id   AF-A0A9P0YTV6-F1
#
_cell.length_a   1.000
_cell.length_b   1.000
_cell.length_c   1.000
_cell.angle_alpha   90.00
_cell.angle_beta   90.00
_cell.angle_gamma   90.00
#
_symmetry.space_group_name_H-M   'P 1'
#
loop_
_entity.id
_entity.type
_entity.pdbx_description
1 polymer ?
#
loop_
_entity_poly.entity_id
_entity_poly.type
_entity_poly.pdbx_seq_one_letter_code
_entity_poly.pdbx_strand_id
1 'polypeptide(L)'
;MTTNLSESFNIALKGCMTLPITTLVRATFDKLVQLFAQRRSAGMMWQQAGYHFPDNIRKEIMERWHQRPHTMVLPHNHYTGIYSVAVDNATPVTVNLSRLVCECGCWRMNDMPCVHAHAVCHFLKCLVDHLIPEVYKLSSYINAHSSDIMPLSNLNEWPQNEFILLPPKYSSRTSRVGRRQETRFPNEMDMHPRRRAQHD
;
A
#
# COMPACT_ATOMS: atom_id res chain seq x y z
N MET A 1 2.46 12.07 -10.72
CA MET A 1 2.27 11.89 -9.27
C MET A 1 0.98 11.13 -9.07
N THR A 2 1.02 9.99 -8.38
CA THR A 2 -0.14 9.10 -8.23
C THR A 2 -1.11 9.68 -7.20
N THR A 3 -2.34 9.95 -7.64
CA THR A 3 -3.45 10.48 -6.83
C THR A 3 -3.99 9.46 -5.80
N ASN A 4 -3.49 8.22 -5.83
CA ASN A 4 -3.93 7.11 -4.96
C ASN A 4 -3.81 7.41 -3.46
N LEU A 5 -2.76 8.11 -3.02
CA LEU A 5 -2.61 8.46 -1.60
C LEU A 5 -3.71 9.44 -1.16
N SER A 6 -3.92 10.52 -1.91
CA SER A 6 -5.02 11.46 -1.64
C SER A 6 -6.39 10.82 -1.77
N GLU A 7 -6.60 9.91 -2.74
CA GLU A 7 -7.86 9.22 -2.93
C GLU A 7 -8.18 8.27 -1.77
N SER A 8 -7.21 7.46 -1.33
CA SER A 8 -7.39 6.57 -0.18
C SER A 8 -7.70 7.34 1.11
N PHE A 9 -7.02 8.48 1.33
CA PHE A 9 -7.28 9.36 2.47
C PHE A 9 -8.67 10.00 2.39
N ASN A 10 -9.05 10.51 1.21
CA ASN A 10 -10.37 11.09 0.98
C ASN A 10 -11.50 10.05 1.15
N ILE A 11 -11.26 8.80 0.75
CA ILE A 11 -12.20 7.69 0.99
C ILE A 11 -12.32 7.43 2.49
N ALA A 12 -11.21 7.40 3.23
CA ALA A 12 -11.23 7.19 4.69
C ALA A 12 -11.98 8.31 5.44
N LEU A 13 -11.99 9.53 4.88
CA LEU A 13 -12.67 10.70 5.45
C LEU A 13 -14.00 11.05 4.77
N LYS A 14 -14.48 10.17 3.89
CA LYS A 14 -15.73 10.38 3.17
C LYS A 14 -16.87 10.52 4.18
N GLY A 15 -17.64 11.61 4.06
CA GLY A 15 -18.74 11.94 4.98
C GLY A 15 -18.34 12.79 6.19
N CYS A 16 -17.05 12.91 6.53
CA CYS A 16 -16.57 13.80 7.59
C CYS A 16 -16.16 15.19 7.07
N MET A 17 -15.87 15.29 5.77
CA MET A 17 -15.39 16.52 5.12
C MET A 17 -16.40 17.67 5.12
N THR A 18 -17.68 17.37 5.37
CA THR A 18 -18.77 18.36 5.44
C THR A 18 -19.14 18.73 6.88
N LEU A 19 -18.44 18.15 7.86
CA LEU A 19 -18.66 18.35 9.29
C LEU A 19 -17.67 19.37 9.86
N PRO A 20 -17.88 19.86 11.10
CA PRO A 20 -16.92 20.74 11.76
C PRO A 20 -15.51 20.15 11.77
N ILE A 21 -14.49 21.01 11.73
CA ILE A 21 -13.08 20.59 11.74
C ILE A 21 -12.74 19.71 12.96
N THR A 22 -13.41 19.94 14.09
CA THR A 22 -13.28 19.12 15.30
C THR A 22 -13.71 17.68 15.06
N THR A 23 -14.77 17.46 14.27
CA THR A 23 -15.22 16.12 13.86
C THR A 23 -14.21 15.46 12.93
N LEU A 24 -13.62 16.21 11.99
CA LEU A 24 -12.59 15.69 11.10
C LEU A 24 -11.36 15.23 11.88
N VAL A 25 -10.86 16.06 12.80
CA VAL A 25 -9.72 15.73 13.68
C VAL A 25 -10.03 14.49 14.51
N ARG A 26 -11.20 14.43 15.15
CA ARG A 26 -11.60 13.26 15.93
C ARG A 26 -11.69 11.99 15.09
N ALA A 27 -12.32 12.06 13.91
CA ALA A 27 -12.44 10.91 13.01
C ALA A 27 -11.07 10.41 12.53
N THR A 28 -10.14 11.31 12.20
CA THR A 28 -8.77 10.93 11.84
C THR A 28 -8.05 10.24 12.99
N PHE A 29 -8.18 10.77 14.22
CA PHE A 29 -7.58 10.20 15.41
C PHE A 29 -8.15 8.80 15.70
N ASP A 30 -9.47 8.64 15.73
CA ASP A 30 -10.13 7.37 15.99
C ASP A 30 -9.74 6.30 14.95
N LYS A 31 -9.58 6.70 13.68
CA LYS A 31 -9.11 5.80 12.63
C LYS A 31 -7.66 5.40 12.79
N LEU A 32 -6.78 6.31 13.20
CA LEU A 32 -5.38 5.98 13.50
C LEU A 32 -5.28 5.01 14.67
N VAL A 33 -6.03 5.22 15.75
CA VAL A 33 -6.09 4.30 16.90
C VAL A 33 -6.53 2.91 16.47
N GLN A 34 -7.64 2.82 15.73
CA GLN A 34 -8.15 1.53 15.21
C GLN A 34 -7.13 0.84 14.30
N LEU A 35 -6.50 1.60 13.40
CA LEU A 35 -5.50 1.07 12.49
C LEU A 35 -4.31 0.49 13.26
N PHE A 36 -3.71 1.24 14.19
CA PHE A 36 -2.55 0.78 14.96
C PHE A 36 -2.90 -0.46 15.78
N ALA A 37 -4.05 -0.47 16.46
CA ALA A 37 -4.51 -1.63 17.22
C ALA A 37 -4.65 -2.89 16.34
N GLN A 38 -5.33 -2.77 15.19
CA GLN A 38 -5.50 -3.89 14.25
C GLN A 38 -4.17 -4.38 13.69
N ARG A 39 -3.30 -3.45 13.27
CA ARG A 39 -1.99 -3.78 12.68
C ARG A 39 -1.08 -4.47 13.68
N ARG A 40 -1.07 -4.02 14.94
CA ARG A 40 -0.32 -4.65 16.04
C ARG A 40 -0.81 -6.06 16.33
N SER A 41 -2.12 -6.25 16.50
CA SER A 41 -2.71 -7.57 16.74
C SER A 41 -2.36 -8.53 15.60
N ALA A 42 -2.48 -8.10 14.34
CA ALA A 42 -2.07 -8.91 13.20
C ALA A 42 -0.57 -9.25 13.21
N GLY A 43 0.29 -8.26 13.52
CA GLY A 43 1.74 -8.46 13.63
C GLY A 43 2.10 -9.50 14.69
N MET A 44 1.49 -9.43 15.87
CA MET A 44 1.68 -10.40 16.95
C MET A 44 1.20 -11.80 16.55
N MET A 45 0.03 -11.92 15.92
CA MET A 45 -0.47 -13.20 15.42
C MET A 45 0.49 -13.84 14.41
N TRP A 46 0.99 -13.06 13.46
CA TRP A 46 1.95 -13.56 12.47
C TRP A 46 3.30 -13.94 13.10
N GLN A 47 3.74 -13.19 14.11
CA GLN A 47 4.96 -13.52 14.84
C GLN A 47 4.82 -14.83 15.61
N GLN A 48 3.68 -15.06 16.28
CA GLN A 48 3.37 -16.31 16.96
C GLN A 48 3.25 -17.49 15.98
N ALA A 49 2.75 -17.25 14.77
CA ALA A 49 2.71 -18.24 13.69
C ALA A 49 4.07 -18.51 13.03
N GLY A 50 5.15 -17.83 13.47
CA GLY A 50 6.50 -18.01 12.95
C GLY A 50 6.75 -17.39 11.58
N TYR A 51 5.96 -16.39 11.17
CA TYR A 51 6.12 -15.78 9.86
C TYR A 51 7.30 -14.81 9.82
N HIS A 52 8.07 -14.85 8.73
CA HIS A 52 9.15 -13.87 8.47
C HIS A 52 8.65 -12.58 7.81
N PHE A 53 7.49 -12.64 7.13
CA PHE A 53 6.90 -11.53 6.38
C PHE A 53 5.42 -11.35 6.76
N PRO A 54 4.87 -10.12 6.67
CA PRO A 54 3.43 -9.88 6.74
C PRO A 54 2.68 -10.71 5.70
N ASP A 55 1.41 -11.05 6.00
CA ASP A 55 0.66 -12.00 5.18
C ASP A 55 0.47 -11.56 3.72
N ASN A 56 0.29 -10.26 3.46
CA ASN A 56 0.19 -9.72 2.11
C ASN A 56 1.48 -9.91 1.31
N ILE A 57 2.64 -9.71 1.94
CA ILE A 57 3.95 -9.93 1.30
C ILE A 57 4.19 -11.41 1.08
N ARG A 58 3.86 -12.26 2.07
CA ARG A 58 3.95 -13.71 1.94
C ARG A 58 3.11 -14.25 0.78
N LYS A 59 1.90 -13.72 0.60
CA LYS A 59 1.02 -14.06 -0.54
C LYS A 59 1.64 -13.66 -1.86
N GLU A 60 2.19 -12.46 -1.97
CA GLU A 60 2.88 -11.98 -3.18
C GLU A 60 4.10 -12.85 -3.53
N ILE A 61 4.92 -13.22 -2.54
CA ILE A 61 6.07 -14.13 -2.71
C ILE A 61 5.60 -15.48 -3.25
N MET A 62 4.55 -16.05 -2.65
CA MET A 62 4.00 -17.35 -3.05
C MET A 62 3.40 -17.29 -4.46
N GLU A 63 2.67 -16.23 -4.79
CA GLU A 63 2.09 -16.05 -6.11
C GLU A 63 3.17 -16.01 -7.20
N ARG A 64 4.23 -15.22 -7.00
CA ARG A 64 5.36 -15.18 -7.95
C ARG A 64 6.12 -16.50 -8.02
N TRP A 65 6.22 -17.22 -6.90
CA TRP A 65 6.79 -18.56 -6.89
C TRP A 65 5.95 -19.54 -7.73
N HIS A 66 4.63 -19.45 -7.67
CA HIS A 66 3.71 -20.31 -8.43
C HIS A 66 3.64 -19.95 -9.92
N GLN A 67 4.01 -18.73 -10.31
CA GLN A 67 4.13 -18.30 -11.71
C GLN A 67 5.45 -18.71 -12.38
N ARG A 68 6.43 -19.14 -11.59
CA ARG A 68 7.76 -19.60 -12.04
C ARG A 68 7.79 -20.88 -12.90
N PRO A 69 6.85 -21.85 -12.85
CA PRO A 69 6.92 -23.04 -13.69
C PRO A 69 7.12 -22.69 -15.19
N HIS A 70 7.63 -23.64 -15.96
CA HIS A 70 7.96 -23.44 -17.39
C HIS A 70 9.03 -22.39 -17.66
N THR A 71 9.87 -22.07 -16.66
CA THR A 71 11.08 -21.25 -16.86
C THR A 71 12.26 -22.07 -17.33
N MET A 72 12.98 -21.54 -18.32
CA MET A 72 14.33 -21.96 -18.69
C MET A 72 15.34 -20.98 -18.11
N VAL A 73 16.31 -21.48 -17.35
CA VAL A 73 17.38 -20.66 -16.75
C VAL A 73 18.72 -21.07 -17.37
N LEU A 74 19.43 -20.11 -17.95
CA LEU A 74 20.78 -20.29 -18.49
C LEU A 74 21.77 -19.45 -17.66
N PRO A 75 22.71 -20.07 -16.92
CA PRO A 75 23.75 -19.34 -16.23
C PRO A 75 24.78 -18.79 -17.22
N HIS A 76 25.02 -17.48 -17.20
CA HIS A 76 26.10 -16.86 -17.98
C HIS A 76 27.38 -16.73 -17.17
N ASN A 77 27.26 -16.25 -15.93
CA ASN A 77 28.39 -16.18 -15.01
C ASN A 77 27.87 -16.26 -13.58
N HIS A 78 28.14 -17.40 -12.94
CA HIS A 78 27.71 -17.68 -11.57
C HIS A 78 28.34 -16.72 -10.55
N TYR A 79 29.64 -16.40 -10.71
CA TYR A 79 30.38 -15.54 -9.79
C TYR A 79 29.87 -14.09 -9.78
N THR A 80 29.43 -13.59 -10.93
CA THR A 80 28.82 -12.25 -11.04
C THR A 80 27.30 -12.27 -10.95
N GLY A 81 26.71 -13.45 -10.70
CA GLY A 81 25.27 -13.63 -10.51
C GLY A 81 24.41 -13.36 -11.75
N ILE A 82 24.93 -13.56 -12.97
CA ILE A 82 24.23 -13.24 -14.23
C ILE A 82 23.60 -14.49 -14.84
N TYR A 83 22.30 -14.41 -15.10
CA TYR A 83 21.49 -15.47 -15.67
C TYR A 83 20.56 -14.92 -16.75
N SER A 84 20.29 -15.73 -17.76
CA SER A 84 19.23 -15.48 -18.74
C SER A 84 18.05 -16.38 -18.42
N VAL A 85 16.86 -15.80 -18.39
CA VAL A 85 15.63 -16.51 -17.99
C VAL A 85 14.54 -16.29 -19.02
N ALA A 86 14.01 -17.36 -19.58
CA ALA A 86 12.80 -17.35 -20.40
C ALA A 86 11.65 -18.00 -19.63
N VAL A 87 10.46 -17.38 -19.64
CA VAL A 87 9.22 -17.94 -19.08
C VAL A 87 8.31 -18.27 -20.26
N ASP A 88 7.68 -19.45 -20.29
CA ASP A 88 6.69 -19.83 -21.31
C ASP A 88 7.16 -19.66 -22.77
N ASN A 89 8.45 -19.95 -23.05
CA ASN A 89 9.11 -19.75 -24.35
C ASN A 89 9.11 -18.30 -24.87
N ALA A 90 8.85 -17.32 -24.00
CA ALA A 90 9.02 -15.91 -24.32
C ALA A 90 10.49 -15.56 -24.55
N THR A 91 10.73 -14.33 -25.03
CA THR A 91 12.08 -13.78 -25.16
C THR A 91 12.78 -13.80 -23.80
N PRO A 92 14.01 -14.36 -23.71
CA PRO A 92 14.73 -14.41 -22.45
C PRO A 92 15.06 -13.00 -21.96
N VAL A 93 14.99 -12.81 -20.66
CA VAL A 93 15.38 -11.58 -19.98
C VAL A 93 16.59 -11.82 -19.09
N THR A 94 17.41 -10.79 -18.92
CA THR A 94 18.59 -10.88 -18.05
C THR A 94 18.21 -10.64 -16.59
N VAL A 95 18.68 -11.52 -15.71
CA VAL A 95 18.63 -11.39 -14.24
C VAL A 95 20.05 -11.26 -13.71
N ASN A 96 20.28 -10.25 -12.86
CA ASN A 96 21.52 -10.12 -12.10
C ASN A 96 21.19 -10.15 -10.60
N LEU A 97 21.50 -11.27 -9.94
CA LEU A 97 21.23 -11.45 -8.51
C LEU A 97 22.14 -10.58 -7.63
N SER A 98 23.40 -10.38 -8.01
CA SER A 98 24.34 -9.56 -7.23
C SER A 98 23.94 -8.08 -7.19
N ARG A 99 23.27 -7.61 -8.24
CA ARG A 99 22.75 -6.24 -8.36
C ARG A 99 21.27 -6.12 -8.02
N LEU A 100 20.59 -7.22 -7.72
CA LEU A 100 19.15 -7.29 -7.43
C LEU A 100 18.29 -6.65 -8.53
N VAL A 101 18.63 -6.91 -9.80
CA VAL A 101 17.91 -6.35 -10.95
C VAL A 101 17.48 -7.42 -11.95
N CYS A 102 16.37 -7.15 -12.62
CA CYS A 102 15.91 -7.92 -13.77
C CYS A 102 15.46 -6.95 -14.87
N GLU A 103 15.76 -7.31 -16.10
CA GLU A 103 15.42 -6.55 -17.30
C GLU A 103 13.90 -6.38 -17.51
N CYS A 104 13.07 -7.25 -16.93
CA CYS A 104 11.61 -7.05 -16.92
C CYS A 104 11.14 -5.78 -16.17
N GLY A 105 12.02 -5.13 -15.40
CA GLY A 105 11.71 -3.91 -14.64
C GLY A 105 10.91 -4.16 -13.35
N CYS A 106 10.17 -5.27 -13.24
CA CYS A 106 9.31 -5.56 -12.09
C CYS A 106 10.06 -5.56 -10.75
N TRP A 107 11.31 -6.08 -10.72
CA TRP A 107 12.09 -6.10 -9.48
C TRP A 107 12.38 -4.67 -9.01
N ARG A 108 12.83 -3.79 -9.90
CA ARG A 108 13.11 -2.39 -9.57
C ARG A 108 11.84 -1.60 -9.19
N MET A 109 10.70 -1.92 -9.80
CA MET A 109 9.45 -1.22 -9.50
C MET A 109 8.88 -1.61 -8.14
N ASN A 110 9.00 -2.89 -7.78
CA ASN A 110 8.37 -3.43 -6.58
C ASN A 110 9.34 -3.59 -5.40
N ASP A 111 10.63 -3.29 -5.60
CA ASP A 111 11.74 -3.61 -4.69
C ASP A 111 11.71 -5.05 -4.16
N MET A 112 11.14 -5.97 -4.94
CA MET A 112 10.99 -7.37 -4.58
C MET A 112 11.26 -8.27 -5.80
N PRO A 113 11.87 -9.45 -5.60
CA PRO A 113 12.14 -10.41 -6.66
C PRO A 113 10.90 -10.66 -7.55
N CYS A 114 11.11 -10.59 -8.85
CA CYS A 114 10.12 -10.93 -9.87
C CYS A 114 10.13 -12.43 -10.19
N VAL A 115 9.17 -12.92 -10.96
CA VAL A 115 9.08 -14.34 -11.36
C VAL A 115 10.41 -14.89 -11.92
N HIS A 116 11.12 -14.10 -12.74
CA HIS A 116 12.44 -14.48 -13.26
C HIS A 116 13.49 -14.68 -12.16
N ALA A 117 13.50 -13.82 -11.15
CA ALA A 117 14.40 -13.96 -10.01
C ALA A 117 14.06 -15.20 -9.17
N HIS A 118 12.76 -15.46 -8.96
CA HIS A 118 12.31 -16.72 -8.34
C HIS A 118 12.76 -17.95 -9.14
N ALA A 119 12.78 -17.86 -10.48
CA ALA A 119 13.28 -18.92 -11.37
C ALA A 119 14.75 -19.22 -11.13
N VAL A 120 15.58 -18.17 -11.07
CA VAL A 120 17.01 -18.32 -10.76
C VAL A 120 17.21 -18.88 -9.35
N CYS A 121 16.49 -18.38 -8.34
CA CYS A 121 16.58 -18.92 -6.97
C CYS A 121 16.24 -20.41 -6.90
N HIS A 122 15.17 -20.84 -7.58
CA HIS A 122 14.80 -22.25 -7.69
C HIS A 122 15.89 -23.07 -8.39
N PHE A 123 16.45 -22.57 -9.50
CA PHE A 123 17.57 -23.21 -10.20
C PHE A 123 18.80 -23.40 -9.29
N LEU A 124 19.09 -22.39 -8.46
CA LEU A 124 20.19 -22.41 -7.48
C LEU A 124 19.85 -23.14 -6.17
N LYS A 125 18.62 -23.64 -6.01
CA LYS A 125 18.10 -24.27 -4.78
C LYS A 125 18.25 -23.39 -3.54
N CYS A 126 18.04 -22.08 -3.68
CA CYS A 126 18.09 -21.13 -2.57
C CYS A 126 16.73 -20.45 -2.33
N LEU A 127 16.57 -19.92 -1.12
CA LEU A 127 15.39 -19.17 -0.73
C LEU A 127 15.44 -17.74 -1.28
N VAL A 128 14.32 -17.28 -1.81
CA VAL A 128 14.16 -15.91 -2.32
C VAL A 128 14.15 -14.88 -1.19
N ASP A 129 13.81 -15.30 0.03
CA ASP A 129 13.65 -14.47 1.23
C ASP A 129 14.86 -13.56 1.51
N HIS A 130 16.09 -14.03 1.21
CA HIS A 130 17.32 -13.25 1.41
C HIS A 130 17.47 -12.07 0.44
N LEU A 131 16.73 -12.08 -0.67
CA LEU A 131 16.73 -11.02 -1.68
C LEU A 131 15.65 -9.97 -1.41
N ILE A 132 14.81 -10.19 -0.39
CA ILE A 132 13.72 -9.30 -0.02
C ILE A 132 14.22 -8.28 1.01
N PRO A 133 14.07 -6.96 0.74
CA PRO A 133 14.53 -5.93 1.66
C PRO A 133 13.91 -5.99 3.06
N GLU A 134 14.65 -5.50 4.06
CA GLU A 134 14.21 -5.41 5.45
C GLU A 134 12.88 -4.68 5.64
N VAL A 135 12.57 -3.69 4.79
CA VAL A 135 11.34 -2.89 4.88
C VAL A 135 10.08 -3.74 4.72
N TYR A 136 10.17 -4.90 4.08
CA TYR A 136 9.07 -5.84 3.90
C TYR A 136 8.98 -6.91 4.99
N LYS A 137 9.98 -7.02 5.87
CA LYS A 137 9.98 -8.05 6.92
C LYS A 137 8.95 -7.75 8.00
N LEU A 138 8.52 -8.82 8.66
CA LEU A 138 7.56 -8.73 9.76
C LEU A 138 8.09 -7.86 10.91
N SER A 139 9.40 -7.90 11.17
CA SER A 139 10.06 -7.05 12.18
C SER A 139 9.84 -5.56 11.90
N SER A 140 10.07 -5.10 10.67
CA SER A 140 9.84 -3.72 10.24
C SER A 140 8.38 -3.32 10.36
N TYR A 141 7.47 -4.23 9.99
CA TYR A 141 6.03 -4.02 10.13
C TYR A 141 5.61 -3.84 11.60
N ILE A 142 6.08 -4.72 12.49
CA ILE A 142 5.79 -4.62 13.93
C ILE A 142 6.36 -3.33 14.49
N ASN A 143 7.61 -3.00 14.14
CA ASN A 143 8.28 -1.79 14.60
C ASN A 143 7.53 -0.52 14.16
N ALA A 144 7.04 -0.47 12.92
CA ALA A 144 6.25 0.65 12.39
C ALA A 144 4.94 0.90 13.15
N HIS A 145 4.43 -0.11 13.87
CA HIS A 145 3.18 -0.03 14.65
C HIS A 145 3.41 -0.26 16.15
N SER A 146 4.65 -0.12 16.63
CA SER A 146 5.02 -0.39 18.02
C SER A 146 4.55 0.70 18.99
N SER A 147 4.50 1.96 18.55
CA SER A 147 4.15 3.10 19.40
C SER A 147 2.68 3.08 19.83
N ASP A 148 2.43 3.46 21.09
CA ASP A 148 1.09 3.61 21.61
C ASP A 148 0.49 4.96 21.28
N ILE A 149 -0.78 4.92 20.83
CA ILE A 149 -1.61 6.11 20.67
C ILE A 149 -2.47 6.19 21.93
N MET A 150 -2.13 7.13 22.80
CA MET A 150 -2.82 7.30 24.08
C MET A 150 -4.24 7.84 23.89
N PRO A 151 -5.22 7.41 24.69
CA PRO A 151 -6.56 8.00 24.68
C PRO A 151 -6.52 9.51 24.91
N LEU A 152 -7.41 10.23 24.23
CA LEU A 152 -7.59 11.66 24.49
C LEU A 152 -8.19 11.85 25.89
N SER A 153 -7.56 12.71 26.69
CA SER A 153 -8.07 13.16 27.99
C SER A 153 -9.41 13.88 27.83
N ASN A 154 -10.15 14.01 28.93
CA ASN A 154 -11.38 14.81 28.93
C ASN A 154 -11.07 16.26 28.54
N LEU A 155 -11.99 16.93 27.85
CA LEU A 155 -11.81 18.35 27.46
C LEU A 155 -11.48 19.25 28.66
N ASN A 156 -12.03 18.93 29.83
CA ASN A 156 -11.83 19.69 31.07
C ASN A 156 -10.41 19.54 31.64
N GLU A 157 -9.66 18.54 31.20
CA GLU A 157 -8.29 18.25 31.62
C GLU A 157 -7.25 18.81 30.64
N TRP A 158 -7.69 19.40 29.52
CA TRP A 158 -6.78 19.94 28.53
C TRP A 158 -6.13 21.23 29.03
N PRO A 159 -4.84 21.46 28.74
CA PRO A 159 -4.18 22.70 29.13
C PRO A 159 -4.89 23.90 28.49
N GLN A 160 -5.01 24.99 29.25
CA GLN A 160 -5.49 26.25 28.67
C GLN A 160 -4.52 26.73 27.61
N ASN A 161 -5.05 27.12 26.46
CA ASN A 161 -4.23 27.66 25.37
C ASN A 161 -3.60 28.99 25.79
N GLU A 162 -2.28 29.12 25.62
CA GLU A 162 -1.53 30.36 25.87
C GLU A 162 -1.65 31.38 24.73
N PHE A 163 -2.27 31.01 23.61
CA PHE A 163 -2.36 31.82 22.41
C PHE A 163 -3.75 32.42 22.18
N ILE A 164 -3.78 33.64 21.64
CA ILE A 164 -5.01 34.34 21.25
C ILE A 164 -5.43 33.85 19.86
N LEU A 165 -6.59 33.18 19.78
CA LEU A 165 -7.23 32.85 18.51
C LEU A 165 -7.84 34.12 17.90
N LEU A 166 -7.18 34.69 16.89
CA LEU A 166 -7.75 35.78 16.11
C LEU A 166 -8.79 35.24 15.14
N PRO A 167 -9.93 35.93 14.95
CA PRO A 167 -10.88 35.55 13.91
C PRO A 167 -10.20 35.58 12.54
N PRO A 168 -10.62 34.72 11.59
CA PRO A 168 -10.14 34.81 10.21
C PRO A 168 -10.27 36.24 9.72
N LYS A 169 -9.20 36.80 9.13
CA LYS A 169 -9.28 38.10 8.47
C LYS A 169 -10.18 37.94 7.25
N TYR A 170 -11.47 38.23 7.41
CA TYR A 170 -12.41 38.27 6.30
C TYR A 170 -11.98 39.40 5.36
N SER A 171 -11.43 39.08 4.19
CA SER A 171 -11.58 40.01 3.06
C SER A 171 -13.07 40.03 2.76
N SER A 172 -13.71 41.19 2.75
CA SER A 172 -15.12 41.32 2.36
C SER A 172 -15.29 40.98 0.88
N ARG A 173 -15.22 39.70 0.52
CA ARG A 173 -15.59 39.20 -0.80
C ARG A 173 -16.94 38.51 -0.67
N THR A 174 -17.95 39.36 -0.84
CA THR A 174 -19.24 39.05 -1.48
C THR A 174 -19.75 37.62 -1.33
N SER A 175 -20.68 37.47 -0.40
CA SER A 175 -21.83 36.58 -0.57
C SER A 175 -22.33 36.59 -2.02
N ARG A 176 -22.64 35.38 -2.54
CA ARG A 176 -23.37 35.00 -3.78
C ARG A 176 -22.60 34.12 -4.76
N VAL A 177 -22.04 33.02 -4.29
CA VAL A 177 -22.04 31.76 -5.08
C VAL A 177 -22.40 30.67 -4.08
N GLY A 178 -23.49 29.94 -4.34
CA GLY A 178 -23.90 28.82 -3.47
C GLY A 178 -22.81 27.76 -3.35
N ARG A 179 -23.00 26.82 -2.41
CA ARG A 179 -22.12 25.66 -2.20
C ARG A 179 -21.77 25.03 -3.55
N ARG A 180 -20.46 24.88 -3.83
CA ARG A 180 -19.95 24.18 -5.01
C ARG A 180 -20.60 22.80 -5.06
N GLN A 181 -21.16 22.40 -6.21
CA GLN A 181 -21.77 21.09 -6.36
C GLN A 181 -20.76 19.99 -6.01
N GLU A 182 -21.13 19.12 -5.07
CA GLU A 182 -20.27 18.05 -4.55
C GLU A 182 -20.26 16.81 -5.44
N THR A 183 -21.25 16.69 -6.31
CA THR A 183 -21.32 15.68 -7.35
C THR A 183 -20.77 16.24 -8.65
N ARG A 184 -19.74 15.58 -9.19
CA ARG A 184 -19.35 15.74 -10.58
C ARG A 184 -20.59 15.52 -11.47
N PHE A 185 -20.79 16.39 -12.46
CA PHE A 185 -21.83 16.16 -13.48
C PHE A 185 -21.63 14.78 -14.11
N PRO A 186 -22.64 13.90 -14.09
CA PRO A 186 -22.55 12.61 -14.74
C PRO A 186 -22.21 12.84 -16.22
N ASN A 187 -21.21 12.14 -16.74
CA ASN A 187 -20.90 12.16 -18.16
C ASN A 187 -21.39 10.87 -18.83
N GLU A 188 -21.35 10.80 -20.16
CA GLU A 188 -21.87 9.66 -20.93
C GLU A 188 -21.25 8.31 -20.55
N MET A 189 -20.08 8.31 -19.91
CA MET A 189 -19.42 7.10 -19.40
C MET A 189 -20.03 6.55 -18.10
N ASP A 190 -20.78 7.37 -17.34
CA ASP A 190 -21.49 6.95 -16.12
C ASP A 190 -22.85 6.31 -16.44
N MET A 191 -23.29 6.40 -17.71
CA MET A 191 -24.54 5.82 -18.18
C MET A 191 -24.32 4.35 -18.55
N HIS A 192 -24.35 3.45 -17.56
CA HIS A 192 -24.42 2.01 -17.84
C HIS A 192 -25.67 1.69 -18.68
N PRO A 193 -25.57 0.88 -19.75
CA PRO A 193 -26.74 0.44 -20.50
C PRO A 193 -27.70 -0.27 -19.54
N ARG A 194 -28.93 0.23 -19.42
CA ARG A 194 -30.01 -0.48 -18.72
C ARG A 194 -30.11 -1.87 -19.32
N ARG A 195 -29.76 -2.91 -18.55
CA ARG A 195 -30.11 -4.29 -18.90
C ARG A 195 -31.63 -4.31 -19.06
N ARG A 196 -32.10 -4.50 -20.30
CA ARG A 196 -33.51 -4.74 -20.57
C ARG A 196 -33.90 -5.99 -19.80
N ALA A 197 -34.88 -5.85 -18.90
CA ALA A 197 -35.57 -7.01 -18.36
C ALA A 197 -36.15 -7.77 -19.55
N GLN A 198 -35.72 -9.02 -19.73
CA GLN A 198 -36.39 -9.96 -20.62
C GLN A 198 -37.74 -10.27 -19.99
N HIS A 199 -38.80 -9.73 -20.58
CA HIS A 199 -40.13 -10.33 -20.53
C HIS A 199 -40.17 -11.32 -21.69
N ASP A 200 -40.16 -12.61 -21.37
CA ASP A 200 -41.19 -13.60 -21.69
C ASP A 200 -40.72 -15.00 -21.29
#